data_AF-A0A2N5ACI7-F1
#
_entry.id   AF-A0A2N5ACI7-F1
#
_cell.length_a   1.000
_cell.length_b   1.000
_cell.length_c   1.000
_cell.angle_alpha   90.00
_cell.angle_beta   90.00
_cell.angle_gamma   90.00
#
_symmetry.space_group_name_H-M   'P 1'
#
loop_
_entity.id
_entity.type
_entity.pdbx_description
1 polymer ?
#
loop_
_entity_poly.entity_id
_entity_poly.type
_entity_poly.pdbx_seq_one_letter_code
_entity_poly.pdbx_strand_id
1 'polypeptide(L)'
;PYIALSCAGGIWITAETEAPEQAISDLAWKKHQMPAWHLITHDGKGITLINIGVGPANAKTICDHLAVLRPDVWLMIGHCGGLRESQAIGDYVLAHAYLRDDHVLDAVLPPDIPIPSIAEVQRALYDATKQVSGMPGEEVKQRLRTGTVVTTDDRNWELRYSASALRFNLSRAVAIDMESATIAAQGYRFRVPYGTLLCVSDKPLHGEIKLPGQANRFYEGAISEHLQIGIRAIDLLRAEGDHMHSRKLRTFNEPPFR
;
A
#
# COMPACT_ATOMS: atom_id res chain seq x y z
N PRO A 1 -22.17 -7.82 -0.21
CA PRO A 1 -21.87 -9.04 -0.98
C PRO A 1 -21.02 -10.08 -0.21
N TYR A 2 -20.30 -9.66 0.82
CA TYR A 2 -19.45 -10.54 1.63
C TYR A 2 -20.29 -11.52 2.47
N ILE A 3 -19.92 -12.79 2.44
CA ILE A 3 -20.66 -13.89 3.09
C ILE A 3 -19.84 -14.62 4.14
N ALA A 4 -18.51 -14.50 4.09
CA ALA A 4 -17.61 -15.13 5.03
C ALA A 4 -16.35 -14.29 5.22
N LEU A 5 -15.70 -14.49 6.37
CA LEU A 5 -14.40 -13.94 6.72
C LEU A 5 -13.48 -15.10 7.15
N SER A 6 -12.45 -15.38 6.36
CA SER A 6 -11.37 -16.27 6.76
C SER A 6 -10.28 -15.46 7.44
N CYS A 7 -9.90 -15.86 8.66
CA CYS A 7 -8.90 -15.17 9.46
C CYS A 7 -7.62 -16.00 9.62
N ALA A 8 -6.48 -15.32 9.70
CA ALA A 8 -5.22 -15.93 10.10
C ALA A 8 -5.36 -16.69 11.42
N GLY A 9 -4.85 -17.92 11.45
CA GLY A 9 -5.00 -18.83 12.60
C GLY A 9 -6.15 -19.83 12.48
N GLY A 10 -6.90 -19.83 11.37
CA GLY A 10 -7.85 -20.89 11.02
C GLY A 10 -9.30 -20.62 11.39
N ILE A 11 -9.61 -19.43 11.88
CA ILE A 11 -10.99 -19.01 12.20
C ILE A 11 -11.75 -18.72 10.90
N TRP A 12 -12.99 -19.19 10.83
CA TRP A 12 -13.91 -18.98 9.72
C TRP A 12 -15.22 -18.41 10.23
N ILE A 13 -15.53 -17.17 9.86
CA ILE A 13 -16.72 -16.45 10.31
C ILE A 13 -17.74 -16.38 9.18
N THR A 14 -19.00 -16.62 9.50
CA THR A 14 -20.18 -16.50 8.63
C THR A 14 -21.28 -15.73 9.35
N ALA A 15 -22.41 -15.49 8.68
CA ALA A 15 -23.57 -14.83 9.28
C ALA A 15 -24.17 -15.60 10.49
N GLU A 16 -23.89 -16.90 10.61
CA GLU A 16 -24.43 -17.79 11.67
C GLU A 16 -23.44 -18.02 12.81
N THR A 17 -22.29 -17.33 12.82
CA THR A 17 -21.28 -17.50 13.86
C THR A 17 -21.71 -16.86 15.18
N GLU A 18 -21.80 -17.64 16.26
CA GLU A 18 -22.30 -17.18 17.56
C GLU A 18 -21.38 -16.17 18.28
N ALA A 19 -20.05 -16.30 18.12
CA ALA A 19 -19.05 -15.46 18.80
C ALA A 19 -17.99 -14.92 17.82
N PRO A 20 -18.36 -13.95 16.94
CA PRO A 20 -17.48 -13.43 15.91
C PRO A 20 -16.31 -12.60 16.46
N GLU A 21 -16.32 -12.26 17.76
CA GLU A 21 -15.27 -11.46 18.42
C GLU A 21 -13.92 -12.18 18.43
N GLN A 22 -13.91 -13.51 18.25
CA GLN A 22 -12.69 -14.30 18.13
C GLN A 22 -11.98 -14.11 16.78
N ALA A 23 -12.49 -13.29 15.85
CA ALA A 23 -11.92 -13.01 14.53
C ALA A 23 -10.42 -12.65 14.55
N ILE A 24 -9.99 -12.00 15.63
CA ILE A 24 -8.62 -11.56 15.82
C ILE A 24 -8.04 -12.35 16.99
N SER A 25 -7.28 -13.40 16.67
CA SER A 25 -6.52 -14.14 17.66
C SER A 25 -5.14 -13.49 17.81
N ASP A 26 -4.78 -13.02 19.01
CA ASP A 26 -3.43 -12.51 19.30
C ASP A 26 -2.33 -13.54 18.98
N LEU A 27 -2.68 -14.83 19.04
CA LEU A 27 -1.80 -15.93 18.68
C LEU A 27 -1.41 -15.92 17.18
N ALA A 28 -2.22 -15.28 16.33
CA ALA A 28 -1.97 -15.20 14.89
C ALA A 28 -0.67 -14.46 14.58
N TRP A 29 -0.41 -13.33 15.23
CA TRP A 29 0.84 -12.56 15.06
C TRP A 29 2.08 -13.28 15.60
N LYS A 30 1.92 -14.11 16.63
CA LYS A 30 3.03 -14.91 17.14
C LYS A 30 3.41 -16.05 16.20
N LYS A 31 2.42 -16.65 15.53
CA LYS A 31 2.60 -17.85 14.69
C LYS A 31 2.90 -17.54 13.23
N HIS A 32 2.43 -16.40 12.72
CA HIS A 32 2.51 -16.04 11.31
C HIS A 32 3.14 -14.66 11.18
N GLN A 33 4.23 -14.59 10.41
CA GLN A 33 4.93 -13.33 10.16
C GLN A 33 4.05 -12.32 9.38
N MET A 34 3.25 -12.83 8.45
CA MET A 34 2.39 -12.02 7.57
C MET A 34 0.95 -12.55 7.59
N PRO A 35 0.17 -12.29 8.67
CA PRO A 35 -1.19 -12.78 8.80
C PRO A 35 -2.10 -12.15 7.74
N ALA A 36 -3.07 -12.92 7.24
CA ALA A 36 -4.02 -12.52 6.23
C ALA A 36 -5.48 -12.69 6.69
N TRP A 37 -6.36 -11.86 6.13
CA TRP A 37 -7.80 -11.93 6.30
C TRP A 37 -8.47 -11.84 4.92
N HIS A 38 -9.48 -12.67 4.70
CA HIS A 38 -10.17 -12.75 3.41
C HIS A 38 -11.67 -12.50 3.62
N LEU A 39 -12.17 -11.37 3.12
CA LEU A 39 -13.60 -11.11 2.98
C LEU A 39 -14.09 -11.75 1.68
N ILE A 40 -14.83 -12.84 1.82
CA ILE A 40 -15.18 -13.75 0.72
C ILE A 40 -16.60 -13.45 0.22
N THR A 41 -16.78 -13.54 -1.10
CA THR A 41 -18.08 -13.45 -1.79
C THR A 41 -18.39 -14.78 -2.49
N HIS A 42 -19.67 -15.01 -2.86
CA HIS A 42 -20.07 -16.23 -3.56
C HIS A 42 -19.32 -16.46 -4.89
N ASP A 43 -19.02 -15.39 -5.62
CA ASP A 43 -18.33 -15.41 -6.91
C ASP A 43 -16.80 -15.30 -6.80
N GLY A 44 -16.25 -15.31 -5.58
CA GLY A 44 -14.81 -15.25 -5.32
C GLY A 44 -14.16 -13.88 -5.57
N LYS A 45 -14.94 -12.82 -5.81
CA LYS A 45 -14.46 -11.44 -6.06
C LYS A 45 -14.31 -10.60 -4.78
N GLY A 46 -13.86 -11.26 -3.71
CA GLY A 46 -13.71 -10.70 -2.38
C GLY A 46 -12.60 -9.67 -2.23
N ILE A 47 -12.16 -9.46 -0.98
CA ILE A 47 -10.99 -8.65 -0.64
C ILE A 47 -10.08 -9.48 0.26
N THR A 48 -8.80 -9.54 -0.07
CA THR A 48 -7.76 -10.10 0.80
C THR A 48 -6.94 -8.95 1.37
N LEU A 49 -6.80 -8.92 2.69
CA LEU A 49 -5.90 -8.03 3.42
C LEU A 49 -4.76 -8.85 4.00
N ILE A 50 -3.52 -8.43 3.77
CA ILE A 50 -2.33 -9.08 4.34
C ILE A 50 -1.56 -8.02 5.11
N ASN A 51 -1.31 -8.29 6.39
CA ASN A 51 -0.38 -7.46 7.16
C ASN A 51 1.03 -7.95 6.89
N ILE A 52 1.77 -7.24 6.04
CA ILE A 52 3.13 -7.61 5.62
C ILE A 52 4.21 -7.27 6.67
N GLY A 53 3.81 -6.61 7.75
CA GLY A 53 4.75 -6.05 8.72
C GLY A 53 5.55 -4.90 8.14
N VAL A 54 6.81 -4.77 8.56
CA VAL A 54 7.72 -3.71 8.12
C VAL A 54 8.95 -4.32 7.46
N GLY A 55 9.38 -3.72 6.35
CA GLY A 55 10.65 -3.97 5.69
C GLY A 55 10.50 -4.49 4.25
N PRO A 56 11.39 -4.07 3.33
CA PRO A 56 11.37 -4.52 1.94
C PRO A 56 11.49 -6.04 1.78
N ALA A 57 12.20 -6.71 2.70
CA ALA A 57 12.36 -8.16 2.67
C ALA A 57 11.01 -8.91 2.77
N ASN A 58 10.11 -8.47 3.66
CA ASN A 58 8.78 -9.08 3.80
C ASN A 58 7.92 -8.77 2.57
N ALA A 59 7.91 -7.50 2.14
CA ALA A 59 7.17 -7.04 0.96
C ALA A 59 7.55 -7.83 -0.30
N LYS A 60 8.85 -8.05 -0.53
CA LYS A 60 9.32 -8.90 -1.62
C LYS A 60 8.80 -10.33 -1.49
N THR A 61 9.00 -10.94 -0.31
CA THR A 61 8.71 -12.36 -0.05
C THR A 61 7.24 -12.68 -0.24
N ILE A 62 6.33 -11.87 0.32
CA ILE A 62 4.89 -12.11 0.16
C ILE A 62 4.47 -11.98 -1.30
N CYS A 63 4.98 -11.00 -2.03
CA CYS A 63 4.65 -10.81 -3.44
C CYS A 63 5.16 -11.96 -4.31
N ASP A 64 6.36 -12.50 -4.03
CA ASP A 64 6.89 -13.67 -4.76
C ASP A 64 5.93 -14.87 -4.69
N HIS A 65 5.30 -15.08 -3.53
CA HIS A 65 4.33 -16.16 -3.34
C HIS A 65 2.93 -15.80 -3.85
N LEU A 66 2.46 -14.58 -3.58
CA LEU A 66 1.11 -14.16 -3.95
C LEU A 66 0.92 -14.07 -5.47
N ALA A 67 1.98 -13.80 -6.21
CA ALA A 67 1.96 -13.67 -7.66
C ALA A 67 1.42 -14.92 -8.39
N VAL A 68 1.66 -16.13 -7.86
CA VAL A 68 1.19 -17.37 -8.51
C VAL A 68 -0.33 -17.53 -8.48
N LEU A 69 -1.02 -16.82 -7.57
CA LEU A 69 -2.49 -16.76 -7.51
C LEU A 69 -3.09 -15.79 -8.54
N ARG A 70 -2.22 -15.07 -9.26
CA ARG A 70 -2.58 -14.12 -10.32
C ARG A 70 -3.62 -13.09 -9.89
N PRO A 71 -3.34 -12.31 -8.82
CA PRO A 71 -4.25 -11.29 -8.34
C PRO A 71 -4.59 -10.28 -9.42
N ASP A 72 -5.81 -9.75 -9.36
CA ASP A 72 -6.28 -8.71 -10.26
C ASP A 72 -5.61 -7.35 -9.97
N VAL A 73 -5.33 -7.07 -8.69
CA VAL A 73 -4.60 -5.88 -8.24
C VAL A 73 -4.11 -6.10 -6.82
N TRP A 74 -3.00 -5.46 -6.44
CA TRP A 74 -2.69 -5.22 -5.02
C TRP A 74 -2.43 -3.74 -4.74
N LEU A 75 -2.83 -3.27 -3.56
CA LEU A 75 -2.68 -1.88 -3.15
C LEU A 75 -1.87 -1.82 -1.86
N MET A 76 -0.88 -0.94 -1.81
CA MET A 76 -0.18 -0.61 -0.58
C MET A 76 -0.97 0.44 0.19
N ILE A 77 -1.58 0.02 1.31
CA ILE A 77 -2.31 0.85 2.27
C ILE A 77 -1.55 0.78 3.60
N GLY A 78 -0.75 1.80 3.89
CA GLY A 78 0.06 1.85 5.11
C GLY A 78 0.49 3.26 5.49
N HIS A 79 1.27 3.38 6.54
CA HIS A 79 1.72 4.69 7.01
C HIS A 79 3.07 5.10 6.38
N CYS A 80 3.37 6.40 6.42
CA CYS A 80 4.63 6.95 5.95
C CYS A 80 5.07 8.17 6.76
N GLY A 81 6.36 8.49 6.70
CA GLY A 81 6.89 9.76 7.17
C GLY A 81 6.68 10.87 6.13
N GLY A 82 6.05 11.98 6.54
CA GLY A 82 5.86 13.16 5.71
C GLY A 82 7.15 13.98 5.60
N LEU A 83 7.60 14.25 4.38
CA LEU A 83 8.88 14.95 4.12
C LEU A 83 8.70 16.44 3.82
N ARG A 84 7.47 16.93 3.66
CA ARG A 84 7.17 18.33 3.38
C ARG A 84 6.62 19.03 4.60
N GLU A 85 7.03 20.27 4.82
CA GLU A 85 6.53 21.09 5.92
C GLU A 85 5.02 21.28 5.84
N SER A 86 4.48 21.41 4.62
CA SER A 86 3.06 21.68 4.36
C SER A 86 2.13 20.49 4.57
N GLN A 87 2.66 19.28 4.79
CA GLN A 87 1.84 18.11 5.10
C GLN A 87 1.42 18.13 6.57
N ALA A 88 0.24 17.64 6.89
CA ALA A 88 -0.18 17.34 8.25
C ALA A 88 -0.18 15.82 8.50
N ILE A 89 -0.08 15.41 9.77
CA ILE A 89 -0.38 14.03 10.16
C ILE A 89 -1.84 13.73 9.82
N GLY A 90 -2.08 12.58 9.18
CA GLY A 90 -3.40 12.19 8.67
C GLY A 90 -3.65 12.61 7.21
N ASP A 91 -2.73 13.35 6.58
CA ASP A 91 -2.76 13.55 5.13
C ASP A 91 -2.42 12.27 4.39
N TYR A 92 -2.92 12.15 3.17
CA TYR A 92 -2.67 11.06 2.27
C TYR A 92 -1.59 11.37 1.24
N VAL A 93 -0.87 10.32 0.83
CA VAL A 93 0.14 10.38 -0.21
C VAL A 93 -0.17 9.35 -1.28
N LEU A 94 -0.48 9.82 -2.49
CA LEU A 94 -0.63 8.96 -3.67
C LEU A 94 0.72 8.90 -4.40
N ALA A 95 1.34 7.72 -4.43
CA ALA A 95 2.62 7.56 -5.10
C ALA A 95 2.42 7.56 -6.62
N HIS A 96 3.09 8.50 -7.31
CA HIS A 96 3.19 8.51 -8.78
C HIS A 96 4.56 8.02 -9.30
N ALA A 97 5.52 7.84 -8.40
CA ALA A 97 6.88 7.43 -8.69
C ALA A 97 7.54 6.95 -7.39
N TYR A 98 8.62 6.20 -7.53
CA TYR A 98 9.34 5.61 -6.40
C TYR A 98 10.84 5.89 -6.51
N LEU A 99 11.44 6.36 -5.41
CA LEU A 99 12.88 6.30 -5.22
C LEU A 99 13.20 5.00 -4.47
N ARG A 100 13.86 4.07 -5.18
CA ARG A 100 14.18 2.73 -4.71
C ARG A 100 15.51 2.72 -3.96
N ASP A 101 15.42 2.98 -2.65
CA ASP A 101 16.52 2.79 -1.70
C ASP A 101 16.27 1.51 -0.86
N ASP A 102 15.51 0.56 -1.41
CA ASP A 102 15.04 -0.67 -0.76
C ASP A 102 15.96 -1.87 -0.97
N HIS A 103 16.84 -1.80 -1.98
CA HIS A 103 17.95 -2.71 -2.33
C HIS A 103 17.60 -4.17 -2.68
N VAL A 104 16.49 -4.68 -2.15
CA VAL A 104 16.13 -6.11 -2.15
C VAL A 104 15.80 -6.67 -3.54
N LEU A 105 15.55 -5.79 -4.53
CA LEU A 105 15.22 -6.15 -5.91
C LEU A 105 16.28 -5.72 -6.94
N ASP A 106 17.37 -5.07 -6.51
CA ASP A 106 18.32 -4.42 -7.43
C ASP A 106 18.94 -5.40 -8.44
N ALA A 107 19.22 -6.64 -8.01
CA ALA A 107 19.81 -7.67 -8.86
C ALA A 107 18.88 -8.16 -9.99
N VAL A 108 17.57 -8.14 -9.76
CA VAL A 108 16.56 -8.69 -10.68
C VAL A 108 15.77 -7.61 -11.42
N LEU A 109 15.90 -6.37 -10.98
CA LEU A 109 15.28 -5.20 -11.56
C LEU A 109 16.18 -4.00 -11.21
N PRO A 110 17.18 -3.67 -12.04
CA PRO A 110 18.12 -2.58 -11.75
C PRO A 110 17.41 -1.25 -11.39
N PRO A 111 17.94 -0.41 -10.48
CA PRO A 111 17.30 0.82 -10.03
C PRO A 111 16.98 1.85 -11.13
N ASP A 112 17.68 1.79 -12.26
CA ASP A 112 17.47 2.65 -13.43
C ASP A 112 16.28 2.23 -14.30
N ILE A 113 15.72 1.03 -14.08
CA ILE A 113 14.51 0.58 -14.76
C ILE A 113 13.29 1.34 -14.20
N PRO A 114 12.54 2.06 -15.05
CA PRO A 114 11.41 2.86 -14.59
C PRO A 114 10.24 1.97 -14.18
N ILE A 115 9.67 2.24 -13.00
CA ILE A 115 8.45 1.61 -12.49
C ILE A 115 7.30 2.60 -12.65
N PRO A 116 6.46 2.47 -13.69
CA PRO A 116 5.43 3.46 -14.00
C PRO A 116 4.20 3.33 -13.10
N SER A 117 3.44 4.40 -12.91
CA SER A 117 2.11 4.25 -12.33
C SER A 117 1.10 3.63 -13.29
N ILE A 118 0.17 2.85 -12.74
CA ILE A 118 -0.97 2.30 -13.49
C ILE A 118 -2.11 3.31 -13.46
N ALA A 119 -2.38 3.98 -14.58
CA ALA A 119 -3.35 5.07 -14.67
C ALA A 119 -4.76 4.69 -14.16
N GLU A 120 -5.17 3.44 -14.38
CA GLU A 120 -6.44 2.89 -13.90
C GLU A 120 -6.47 2.84 -12.36
N VAL A 121 -5.41 2.32 -11.75
CA VAL A 121 -5.27 2.24 -10.28
C VAL A 121 -5.11 3.62 -9.65
N GLN A 122 -4.37 4.53 -10.29
CA GLN A 122 -4.21 5.90 -9.81
C GLN A 122 -5.54 6.66 -9.76
N ARG A 123 -6.36 6.54 -10.83
CA ARG A 123 -7.70 7.13 -10.85
C ARG A 123 -8.59 6.55 -9.76
N ALA A 124 -8.62 5.23 -9.61
CA ALA A 124 -9.41 4.58 -8.57
C ALA A 124 -9.01 5.01 -7.16
N LEU A 125 -7.70 5.09 -6.86
CA LEU A 125 -7.22 5.60 -5.57
C LEU A 125 -7.59 7.08 -5.35
N TYR A 126 -7.39 7.92 -6.36
CA TYR A 126 -7.70 9.35 -6.29
C TYR A 126 -9.20 9.62 -6.08
N ASP A 127 -10.05 8.95 -6.87
CA ASP A 127 -11.51 9.09 -6.77
C ASP A 127 -12.06 8.47 -5.48
N ALA A 128 -11.48 7.36 -5.01
CA ALA A 128 -11.81 6.79 -3.71
C ALA A 128 -11.44 7.76 -2.58
N THR A 129 -10.28 8.42 -2.65
CA THR A 129 -9.93 9.47 -1.67
C THR A 129 -10.98 10.56 -1.66
N LYS A 130 -11.36 11.12 -2.82
CA LYS A 130 -12.37 12.17 -2.91
C LYS A 130 -13.72 11.76 -2.30
N GLN A 131 -14.17 10.55 -2.60
CA GLN A 131 -15.47 10.06 -2.15
C GLN A 131 -15.50 9.79 -0.64
N VAL A 132 -14.45 9.18 -0.09
CA VAL A 132 -14.42 8.77 1.31
C VAL A 132 -14.02 9.93 2.22
N SER A 133 -13.11 10.81 1.80
CA SER A 133 -12.72 11.98 2.60
C SER A 133 -13.75 13.12 2.57
N GLY A 134 -14.76 13.02 1.70
CA GLY A 134 -15.78 14.06 1.52
C GLY A 134 -15.24 15.34 0.88
N MET A 135 -14.07 15.31 0.23
CA MET A 135 -13.44 16.46 -0.42
C MET A 135 -13.55 16.39 -1.94
N PRO A 136 -14.62 16.96 -2.55
CA PRO A 136 -14.84 16.91 -3.99
C PRO A 136 -13.87 17.81 -4.76
N GLY A 137 -13.83 17.63 -6.09
CA GLY A 137 -13.06 18.49 -7.00
C GLY A 137 -11.59 18.61 -6.61
N GLU A 138 -11.12 19.85 -6.50
CA GLU A 138 -9.74 20.21 -6.17
C GLU A 138 -9.47 20.30 -4.65
N GLU A 139 -10.52 20.27 -3.81
CA GLU A 139 -10.39 20.36 -2.34
C GLU A 139 -9.54 19.22 -1.79
N VAL A 140 -9.59 18.06 -2.45
CA VAL A 140 -8.78 16.89 -2.11
C VAL A 140 -7.28 17.20 -2.05
N LYS A 141 -6.78 18.22 -2.77
CA LYS A 141 -5.37 18.63 -2.71
C LYS A 141 -4.91 19.13 -1.35
N GLN A 142 -5.85 19.55 -0.49
CA GLN A 142 -5.55 19.98 0.87
C GLN A 142 -5.18 18.80 1.77
N ARG A 143 -5.66 17.59 1.45
CA ARG A 143 -5.46 16.37 2.27
C ARG A 143 -4.72 15.25 1.52
N LEU A 144 -4.62 15.32 0.20
CA LEU A 144 -3.95 14.35 -0.65
C LEU A 144 -2.82 15.00 -1.44
N ARG A 145 -1.62 14.49 -1.25
CA ARG A 145 -0.44 14.87 -2.03
C ARG A 145 -0.01 13.75 -2.97
N THR A 146 -0.12 13.97 -4.27
CA THR A 146 0.53 13.11 -5.26
C THR A 146 2.02 13.44 -5.36
N GLY A 147 2.90 12.43 -5.31
CA GLY A 147 4.34 12.67 -5.42
C GLY A 147 5.21 11.41 -5.37
N THR A 148 6.53 11.61 -5.35
CA THR A 148 7.51 10.51 -5.32
C THR A 148 7.66 9.99 -3.89
N VAL A 149 7.48 8.69 -3.69
CA VAL A 149 7.71 8.03 -2.40
C VAL A 149 9.11 7.43 -2.39
N VAL A 150 9.86 7.66 -1.32
CA VAL A 150 11.12 6.95 -1.06
C VAL A 150 10.80 5.70 -0.28
N THR A 151 11.29 4.55 -0.71
CA THR A 151 11.22 3.32 0.07
C THR A 151 12.62 2.89 0.44
N THR A 152 12.87 2.69 1.73
CA THR A 152 14.20 2.33 2.25
C THR A 152 14.19 1.05 3.09
N ASP A 153 15.32 0.35 3.15
CA ASP A 153 15.57 -0.73 4.11
C ASP A 153 16.21 -0.24 5.42
N ASP A 154 16.62 1.03 5.51
CA ASP A 154 17.17 1.65 6.72
C ASP A 154 16.07 2.36 7.54
N ARG A 155 15.57 1.68 8.57
CA ARG A 155 14.55 2.25 9.48
C ARG A 155 15.03 3.51 10.20
N ASN A 156 16.33 3.65 10.44
CA ASN A 156 16.95 4.78 11.16
C ASN A 156 17.64 5.75 10.19
N TRP A 157 17.11 5.88 8.96
CA TRP A 157 17.62 6.78 7.92
C TRP A 157 17.80 8.22 8.41
N GLU A 158 17.04 8.65 9.43
CA GLU A 158 17.14 9.98 10.06
C GLU A 158 18.54 10.25 10.60
N LEU A 159 19.23 9.21 11.11
CA LEU A 159 20.61 9.31 11.60
C LEU A 159 21.62 9.66 10.49
N ARG A 160 21.22 9.50 9.23
CA ARG A 160 22.03 9.77 8.04
C ARG A 160 21.35 10.74 7.07
N TYR A 161 20.44 11.59 7.57
CA TYR A 161 19.69 12.52 6.72
C TYR A 161 20.57 13.35 5.78
N SER A 162 21.73 13.83 6.23
CA SER A 162 22.66 14.60 5.40
C SER A 162 23.12 13.86 4.14
N ALA A 163 23.28 12.53 4.21
CA ALA A 163 23.63 11.70 3.06
C ALA A 163 22.43 11.49 2.11
N SER A 164 21.21 11.40 2.65
CA SER A 164 19.98 11.16 1.87
C SER A 164 19.38 12.43 1.27
N ALA A 165 19.65 13.60 1.88
CA ALA A 165 19.04 14.88 1.53
C ALA A 165 19.16 15.25 0.04
N LEU A 166 20.34 14.99 -0.55
CA LEU A 166 20.57 15.24 -1.98
C LEU A 166 19.60 14.41 -2.84
N ARG A 167 19.49 13.10 -2.59
CA ARG A 167 18.60 12.21 -3.34
C ARG A 167 17.14 12.56 -3.13
N PHE A 168 16.74 12.90 -1.90
CA PHE A 168 15.36 13.32 -1.59
C PHE A 168 14.99 14.59 -2.36
N ASN A 169 15.91 15.55 -2.43
CA ASN A 169 15.70 16.76 -3.22
C ASN A 169 15.63 16.45 -4.72
N LEU A 170 16.59 15.68 -5.26
CA LEU A 170 16.67 15.32 -6.67
C LEU A 170 15.43 14.58 -7.16
N SER A 171 14.89 13.64 -6.36
CA SER A 171 13.70 12.85 -6.71
C SER A 171 12.38 13.57 -6.46
N ARG A 172 12.44 14.78 -5.84
CA ARG A 172 11.28 15.52 -5.35
C ARG A 172 10.44 14.67 -4.38
N ALA A 173 11.11 13.91 -3.52
CA ALA A 173 10.49 13.05 -2.51
C ALA A 173 9.41 13.78 -1.70
N VAL A 174 8.24 13.16 -1.49
CA VAL A 174 7.15 13.72 -0.68
C VAL A 174 6.88 12.92 0.59
N ALA A 175 7.22 11.63 0.59
CA ALA A 175 7.08 10.76 1.73
C ALA A 175 8.16 9.67 1.70
N ILE A 176 8.36 9.04 2.86
CA ILE A 176 9.24 7.89 3.01
C ILE A 176 8.53 6.74 3.74
N ASP A 177 8.71 5.52 3.25
CA ASP A 177 8.22 4.28 3.84
C ASP A 177 9.22 3.13 3.64
N MET A 178 8.80 1.89 3.88
CA MET A 178 9.68 0.71 3.80
C MET A 178 9.12 -0.43 2.93
N GLU A 179 8.00 -0.23 2.21
CA GLU A 179 7.38 -1.31 1.43
C GLU A 179 6.95 -0.87 0.02
N SER A 180 6.57 0.40 -0.19
CA SER A 180 5.84 0.84 -1.37
C SER A 180 6.53 0.54 -2.69
N ALA A 181 7.81 0.90 -2.82
CA ALA A 181 8.55 0.66 -4.05
C ALA A 181 8.75 -0.83 -4.31
N THR A 182 8.91 -1.64 -3.26
CA THR A 182 9.06 -3.10 -3.39
C THR A 182 7.77 -3.75 -3.87
N ILE A 183 6.62 -3.37 -3.30
CA ILE A 183 5.29 -3.84 -3.74
C ILE A 183 5.01 -3.44 -5.19
N ALA A 184 5.31 -2.19 -5.56
CA ALA A 184 5.15 -1.70 -6.93
C ALA A 184 6.07 -2.41 -7.92
N ALA A 185 7.35 -2.58 -7.56
CA ALA A 185 8.34 -3.28 -8.37
C ALA A 185 7.97 -4.76 -8.58
N GLN A 186 7.46 -5.44 -7.55
CA GLN A 186 6.97 -6.81 -7.70
C GLN A 186 5.73 -6.86 -8.60
N GLY A 187 4.82 -5.89 -8.49
CA GLY A 187 3.62 -5.84 -9.33
C GLY A 187 4.00 -5.68 -10.80
N TYR A 188 4.97 -4.81 -11.05
CA TYR A 188 5.61 -4.64 -12.36
C TYR A 188 6.23 -5.95 -12.88
N ARG A 189 7.03 -6.63 -12.04
CA ARG A 189 7.71 -7.88 -12.43
C ARG A 189 6.75 -9.03 -12.69
N PHE A 190 5.59 -9.07 -12.03
CA PHE A 190 4.62 -10.16 -12.15
C PHE A 190 3.35 -9.79 -12.92
N ARG A 191 3.31 -8.64 -13.59
CA ARG A 191 2.14 -8.16 -14.35
C ARG A 191 0.86 -8.01 -13.52
N VAL A 192 1.00 -7.77 -12.21
CA VAL A 192 -0.12 -7.48 -11.32
C VAL A 192 -0.26 -5.97 -11.21
N PRO A 193 -1.40 -5.36 -11.62
CA PRO A 193 -1.68 -3.95 -11.38
C PRO A 193 -1.42 -3.56 -9.92
N TYR A 194 -0.83 -2.38 -9.71
CA TYR A 194 -0.42 -1.93 -8.39
C TYR A 194 -0.71 -0.45 -8.18
N GLY A 195 -0.82 -0.07 -6.91
CA GLY A 195 -0.92 1.32 -6.48
C GLY A 195 -0.55 1.47 -5.02
N THR A 196 -0.23 2.70 -4.64
CA THR A 196 0.20 3.04 -3.28
C THR A 196 -0.55 4.27 -2.83
N LEU A 197 -1.25 4.15 -1.71
CA LEU A 197 -1.84 5.27 -1.00
C LEU A 197 -1.46 5.18 0.47
N LEU A 198 -0.61 6.09 0.91
CA LEU A 198 -0.08 6.11 2.29
C LEU A 198 -0.77 7.19 3.10
N CYS A 199 -0.72 7.04 4.43
CA CYS A 199 -1.17 8.04 5.39
C CYS A 199 0.03 8.56 6.20
N VAL A 200 0.19 9.87 6.30
CA VAL A 200 1.28 10.51 7.05
C VAL A 200 1.07 10.24 8.54
N SER A 201 1.94 9.43 9.16
CA SER A 201 1.88 9.13 10.59
C SER A 201 2.68 10.09 11.45
N ASP A 202 3.66 10.75 10.84
CA ASP A 202 4.71 11.52 11.49
C ASP A 202 5.48 12.37 10.46
N LYS A 203 6.25 13.36 10.94
CA LYS A 203 7.04 14.26 10.09
C LYS A 203 8.49 14.34 10.59
N PRO A 204 9.35 13.40 10.18
CA PRO A 204 10.69 13.26 10.76
C PRO A 204 11.58 14.50 10.62
N LEU A 205 11.46 15.22 9.50
CA LEU A 205 12.25 16.43 9.23
C LEU A 205 11.76 17.68 9.97
N HIS A 206 10.62 17.61 10.67
CA HIS A 206 9.93 18.76 11.24
C HIS A 206 9.68 18.61 12.76
N GLY A 207 10.47 17.77 13.44
CA GLY A 207 10.41 17.61 14.89
C GLY A 207 9.26 16.76 15.42
N GLU A 208 8.45 16.16 14.54
CA GLU A 208 7.32 15.29 14.90
C GLU A 208 7.63 13.84 14.54
N ILE A 209 8.77 13.32 15.02
CA ILE A 209 9.17 11.92 14.83
C ILE A 209 8.31 11.03 15.74
N LYS A 210 7.64 10.02 15.17
CA LYS A 210 6.85 9.08 15.97
C LYS A 210 7.75 8.08 16.68
N LEU A 211 7.67 8.05 18.00
CA LEU A 211 8.31 7.01 18.80
C LEU A 211 7.51 5.70 18.74
N PRO A 212 8.17 4.52 18.77
CA PRO A 212 7.48 3.24 18.86
C PRO A 212 6.51 3.22 20.06
N GLY A 213 5.23 2.92 19.82
CA GLY A 213 4.20 2.86 20.86
C GLY A 213 3.49 4.18 21.19
N GLN A 214 3.88 5.32 20.59
CA GLN A 214 3.10 6.55 20.73
C GLN A 214 1.88 6.52 19.80
N ALA A 215 0.68 6.55 20.41
CA ALA A 215 -0.57 6.78 19.71
C ALA A 215 -0.64 8.25 19.27
N ASN A 216 -0.46 8.50 17.98
CA ASN A 216 -0.72 9.81 17.43
C ASN A 216 -2.23 9.93 17.22
N ARG A 217 -2.92 10.66 18.10
CA ARG A 217 -4.39 10.76 18.16
C ARG A 217 -5.03 11.08 16.80
N PHE A 218 -4.35 11.90 15.99
CA PHE A 218 -4.78 12.26 14.65
C PHE A 218 -4.62 11.12 13.65
N TYR A 219 -3.54 10.33 13.74
CA TYR A 219 -3.35 9.14 12.91
C TYR A 219 -4.38 8.06 13.24
N GLU A 220 -4.63 7.77 14.52
CA GLU A 220 -5.61 6.76 14.94
C GLU A 220 -7.02 7.07 14.39
N GLY A 221 -7.42 8.35 14.38
CA GLY A 221 -8.67 8.78 13.76
C GLY A 221 -8.71 8.59 12.24
N ALA A 222 -7.55 8.63 11.56
CA ALA A 222 -7.43 8.48 10.11
C ALA A 222 -7.33 7.01 9.65
N ILE A 223 -7.00 6.05 10.52
CA ILE A 223 -6.83 4.62 10.13
C ILE A 223 -8.09 4.06 9.46
N SER A 224 -9.26 4.31 10.05
CA SER A 224 -10.53 3.81 9.53
C SER A 224 -10.82 4.42 8.14
N GLU A 225 -10.69 5.74 8.02
CA GLU A 225 -10.90 6.44 6.75
C GLU A 225 -9.92 5.94 5.67
N HIS A 226 -8.65 5.74 6.02
CA HIS A 226 -7.61 5.27 5.11
C HIS A 226 -7.91 3.86 4.57
N LEU A 227 -8.31 2.93 5.44
CA LEU A 227 -8.73 1.60 5.02
C LEU A 227 -9.98 1.65 4.12
N GLN A 228 -10.95 2.52 4.44
CA GLN A 228 -12.14 2.71 3.62
C GLN A 228 -11.79 3.25 2.22
N ILE A 229 -10.79 4.12 2.08
CA ILE A 229 -10.31 4.55 0.76
C ILE A 229 -9.76 3.34 -0.02
N GLY A 230 -8.97 2.48 0.62
CA GLY A 230 -8.46 1.26 -0.01
C GLY A 230 -9.58 0.32 -0.49
N ILE A 231 -10.58 0.06 0.36
CA ILE A 231 -11.75 -0.76 0.03
C ILE A 231 -12.53 -0.12 -1.13
N ARG A 232 -12.76 1.20 -1.06
CA ARG A 232 -13.50 1.91 -2.11
C ARG A 232 -12.76 1.91 -3.44
N ALA A 233 -11.43 2.01 -3.44
CA ALA A 233 -10.62 1.89 -4.64
C ALA A 233 -10.75 0.49 -5.26
N ILE A 234 -10.76 -0.57 -4.44
CA ILE A 234 -11.01 -1.94 -4.92
C ILE A 234 -12.42 -2.04 -5.54
N ASP A 235 -13.44 -1.43 -4.95
CA ASP A 235 -14.79 -1.44 -5.52
C ASP A 235 -14.84 -0.76 -6.89
N LEU A 236 -14.16 0.38 -7.05
CA LEU A 236 -14.03 1.09 -8.33
C LEU A 236 -13.30 0.22 -9.38
N LEU A 237 -12.18 -0.40 -9.00
CA LEU A 237 -11.42 -1.28 -9.89
C LEU A 237 -12.18 -2.55 -10.27
N ARG A 238 -12.94 -3.12 -9.32
CA ARG A 238 -13.81 -4.28 -9.58
C ARG A 238 -14.89 -3.92 -10.61
N ALA A 239 -15.42 -2.71 -10.55
CA ALA A 239 -16.43 -2.22 -11.50
C ALA A 239 -15.88 -1.95 -12.91
N GLU A 240 -14.58 -1.63 -13.03
CA GLU A 240 -13.89 -1.46 -14.34
C GLU A 240 -13.76 -2.80 -15.11
N GLY A 241 -13.81 -3.94 -14.43
CA GLY A 241 -13.71 -5.26 -15.07
C GLY A 241 -12.41 -5.41 -15.85
N ASP A 242 -12.50 -5.79 -17.14
CA ASP A 242 -11.34 -6.00 -18.00
C ASP A 242 -10.55 -4.71 -18.27
N HIS A 243 -11.16 -3.53 -18.12
CA HIS A 243 -10.49 -2.24 -18.34
C HIS A 243 -9.39 -1.95 -17.30
N MET A 244 -9.41 -2.65 -16.16
CA MET A 244 -8.36 -2.54 -15.14
C MET A 244 -7.00 -3.08 -15.65
N HIS A 245 -7.00 -4.14 -16.46
CA HIS A 245 -5.78 -4.68 -17.03
C HIS A 245 -5.42 -3.96 -18.33
N SER A 246 -4.23 -3.34 -18.34
CA SER A 246 -3.73 -2.64 -19.53
C SER A 246 -2.42 -3.24 -20.02
N ARG A 247 -1.98 -2.83 -21.21
CA ARG A 247 -0.75 -3.33 -21.83
C ARG A 247 0.54 -2.78 -21.21
N LYS A 248 0.44 -1.92 -20.18
CA LYS A 248 1.58 -1.23 -19.55
C LYS A 248 2.63 -2.18 -18.96
N LEU A 249 2.23 -3.39 -18.58
CA LEU A 249 3.11 -4.38 -17.94
C LEU A 249 3.54 -5.52 -18.88
N ARG A 250 3.08 -5.52 -20.14
CA ARG A 250 3.41 -6.60 -21.09
C ARG A 250 4.87 -6.52 -21.53
N THR A 251 5.54 -7.67 -21.60
CA THR A 251 6.85 -7.83 -22.23
C THR A 251 6.73 -8.21 -23.71
N PHE A 252 7.85 -8.19 -24.42
CA PHE A 252 7.94 -8.66 -25.80
C PHE A 252 7.56 -10.15 -25.94
N ASN A 253 7.88 -10.96 -24.94
CA ASN A 253 7.62 -12.39 -24.87
C ASN A 253 6.52 -12.75 -23.87
N GLU A 254 5.54 -11.85 -23.69
CA GLU A 254 4.46 -12.03 -22.72
C GLU A 254 3.71 -13.36 -22.95
N PRO A 255 3.55 -14.20 -21.91
CA PRO A 255 2.77 -15.44 -22.03
C PRO A 255 1.33 -15.20 -22.51
N PRO A 256 0.68 -16.19 -23.16
CA PRO A 256 -0.72 -16.06 -23.57
C PRO A 256 -1.69 -15.96 -22.39
N PHE A 257 -1.37 -16.64 -21.29
CA PHE A 257 -2.13 -16.49 -20.05
C PHE A 257 -1.75 -15.15 -19.41
N ARG A 258 -2.76 -14.43 -18.91
CA ARG A 258 -2.54 -13.43 -17.87
C ARG A 258 -1.86 -14.11 -16.67
#